data_AF-A0A1Q7ZSU0-F1
#
_entry.id   AF-A0A1Q7ZSU0-F1
#
_cell.length_a   1.000
_cell.length_b   1.000
_cell.length_c   1.000
_cell.angle_alpha   90.00
_cell.angle_beta   90.00
_cell.angle_gamma   90.00
#
_symmetry.space_group_name_H-M   'P 1'
#
loop_
_entity.id
_entity.type
_entity.pdbx_description
1 polymer ?
#
loop_
_entity_poly.entity_id
_entity_poly.type
_entity_poly.pdbx_seq_one_letter_code
_entity_poly.pdbx_strand_id
1 'polypeptide(L)'
;MAISKSVKATLRFYGELRKQAVAQGEAVKPPTYETFSTMARGLMEANKQVDLDRLKNLSMRDFFERTWSQKLLNYSTQKLLREAYESLMRRH
;
A
#
# COMPACT_ATOMS: atom_id res chain seq x y z
N MET A 1 -8.67 -8.37 -1.40
CA MET A 1 -7.88 -8.35 -0.15
C MET A 1 -7.37 -6.93 0.11
N ALA A 2 -7.47 -6.42 1.35
CA ALA A 2 -7.15 -5.03 1.71
C ALA A 2 -5.68 -4.63 1.41
N ILE A 3 -4.74 -5.56 1.58
CA ILE A 3 -3.32 -5.38 1.22
C ILE A 3 -3.15 -5.03 -0.26
N SER A 4 -3.69 -5.86 -1.17
CA SER A 4 -3.61 -5.62 -2.62
C SER A 4 -4.31 -4.32 -3.04
N LYS A 5 -5.44 -3.99 -2.41
CA LYS A 5 -6.15 -2.72 -2.65
C LYS A 5 -5.28 -1.52 -2.24
N SER A 6 -4.61 -1.60 -1.10
CA SER A 6 -3.72 -0.55 -0.59
C SER A 6 -2.55 -0.30 -1.54
N VAL A 7 -1.87 -1.37 -1.99
CA VAL A 7 -0.76 -1.24 -2.97
C VAL A 7 -1.21 -0.65 -4.30
N LYS A 8 -2.36 -1.09 -4.82
CA LYS A 8 -2.93 -0.52 -6.05
C LYS A 8 -3.32 0.95 -5.89
N ALA A 9 -3.85 1.34 -4.73
CA ALA A 9 -4.17 2.73 -4.42
C ALA A 9 -2.91 3.59 -4.36
N THR A 10 -1.84 3.12 -3.72
CA THR A 10 -0.53 3.80 -3.70
C THR A 10 0.03 3.96 -5.12
N LEU A 11 0.00 2.90 -5.94
CA LEU A 11 0.44 2.96 -7.34
C LEU A 11 -0.34 3.99 -8.15
N ARG A 12 -1.67 4.03 -7.99
CA ARG A 12 -2.53 5.03 -8.65
C ARG A 12 -2.20 6.45 -8.20
N PHE A 13 -2.04 6.67 -6.90
CA PHE A 13 -1.70 7.98 -6.35
C PHE A 13 -0.43 8.56 -6.98
N TYR A 14 0.67 7.80 -7.01
CA TYR A 14 1.90 8.26 -7.67
C TYR A 14 1.76 8.40 -9.19
N GLY A 15 0.91 7.58 -9.81
CA GLY A 15 0.55 7.74 -11.22
C GLY A 15 -0.16 9.07 -11.50
N GLU A 16 -1.10 9.47 -10.65
CA GLU A 16 -1.82 10.75 -10.78
C GLU A 16 -0.93 11.96 -10.45
N LEU A 17 -0.09 11.87 -9.41
CA LEU A 17 0.90 12.90 -9.10
C LEU A 17 1.82 13.17 -10.30
N ARG A 18 2.30 12.11 -10.95
CA ARG A 18 3.12 12.23 -12.15
C ARG A 18 2.37 12.93 -13.28
N LYS A 19 1.10 12.56 -13.54
CA LYS A 19 0.29 13.21 -14.59
C LYS A 19 0.12 14.70 -14.34
N GLN A 20 -0.13 15.08 -13.08
CA GLN A 20 -0.28 16.49 -12.68
C GLN A 20 1.01 17.29 -12.92
N ALA A 21 2.15 16.76 -12.47
CA ALA A 21 3.43 17.44 -12.62
C ALA A 21 3.87 17.52 -14.10
N VAL A 22 3.62 16.47 -14.91
CA VAL A 22 3.83 16.54 -16.37
C VAL A 22 2.95 17.61 -17.01
N ALA A 23 1.69 17.74 -16.59
CA ALA A 23 0.79 18.79 -17.09
C ALA A 23 1.27 20.21 -16.72
N GLN A 24 2.07 20.35 -15.65
CA GLN A 24 2.70 21.59 -15.23
C GLN A 24 4.09 21.83 -15.84
N GLY A 25 4.59 20.88 -16.65
CA GLY A 25 5.94 20.96 -17.23
C GLY A 25 7.07 20.67 -16.24
N GLU A 26 6.77 20.09 -15.08
CA GLU A 26 7.76 19.78 -14.05
C GLU A 26 8.42 18.40 -14.29
N ALA A 27 9.70 18.29 -13.94
CA ALA A 27 10.42 17.02 -13.97
C ALA A 27 10.00 16.15 -12.78
N VAL A 28 9.31 15.04 -13.05
CA VAL A 28 8.84 14.12 -12.00
C VAL A 28 9.93 13.11 -11.65
N LYS A 29 10.44 13.19 -10.42
CA LYS A 29 11.26 12.12 -9.87
C LYS A 29 10.36 11.07 -9.23
N PRO A 30 10.54 9.77 -9.54
CA PRO A 30 9.78 8.72 -8.88
C PRO A 30 10.08 8.71 -7.38
N PRO A 31 9.12 8.31 -6.52
CA PRO A 31 9.40 8.08 -5.12
C PRO A 31 10.44 6.95 -4.98
N THR A 32 11.18 6.95 -3.88
CA THR A 32 12.01 5.78 -3.53
C THR A 32 11.13 4.60 -3.14
N TYR A 33 11.68 3.38 -3.17
CA TYR A 33 10.97 2.18 -2.73
C TYR A 33 10.52 2.31 -1.27
N GLU A 34 11.36 2.89 -0.40
CA GLU A 34 11.03 3.11 1.00
C GLU A 34 9.81 4.02 1.14
N THR A 35 9.79 5.15 0.45
CA THR A 35 8.65 6.10 0.46
C THR A 35 7.37 5.45 -0.08
N PHE A 36 7.47 4.70 -1.18
CA PHE A 36 6.34 3.95 -1.73
C PHE A 36 5.82 2.90 -0.73
N SER A 37 6.72 2.13 -0.13
CA SER A 37 6.37 1.05 0.79
C SER A 37 5.75 1.58 2.09
N THR A 38 6.26 2.69 2.61
CA THR A 38 5.73 3.36 3.81
C THR A 38 4.30 3.86 3.56
N MET A 39 4.06 4.49 2.42
CA MET A 39 2.70 4.94 2.06
C MET A 39 1.74 3.75 1.90
N ALA A 40 2.17 2.69 1.23
CA ALA A 40 1.36 1.49 1.05
C ALA A 40 1.03 0.82 2.39
N ARG A 41 2.00 0.73 3.31
CA ARG A 41 1.79 0.23 4.68
C ARG A 41 0.85 1.11 5.49
N GLY A 42 0.94 2.43 5.37
CA GLY A 42 -0.01 3.36 6.00
C GLY A 42 -1.45 3.11 5.56
N LEU A 43 -1.67 2.91 4.25
CA LEU A 43 -3.00 2.55 3.73
C LEU A 43 -3.46 1.16 4.18
N MET A 44 -2.54 0.19 4.30
CA MET A 44 -2.87 -1.13 4.86
C MET A 44 -3.34 -1.01 6.30
N GLU A 45 -2.63 -0.24 7.13
CA GLU A 45 -2.98 -0.05 8.54
C GLU A 45 -4.32 0.68 8.70
N ALA A 46 -4.57 1.70 7.88
CA ALA A 46 -5.86 2.38 7.87
C ALA A 46 -7.02 1.41 7.53
N ASN A 47 -6.85 0.55 6.52
CA ASN A 47 -7.85 -0.47 6.19
C ASN A 47 -8.00 -1.52 7.30
N LYS A 48 -6.90 -1.94 7.94
CA LYS A 48 -6.91 -2.85 9.09
C LYS A 48 -7.72 -2.27 10.24
N GLN A 49 -7.56 -0.97 10.55
CA GLN A 49 -8.29 -0.32 11.63
C GLN A 49 -9.80 -0.32 11.37
N VAL A 50 -10.23 -0.03 10.14
CA VAL A 50 -11.65 -0.10 9.75
C VAL A 50 -12.21 -1.51 9.92
N ASP A 51 -11.44 -2.54 9.57
CA ASP A 51 -11.85 -3.93 9.77
C ASP A 51 -11.89 -4.31 11.26
N LEU A 52 -10.97 -3.80 12.08
CA LEU A 52 -10.94 -4.00 13.54
C LEU A 52 -12.12 -3.34 14.25
N ASP A 53 -12.49 -2.12 13.85
CA ASP A 53 -13.59 -1.38 14.46
C ASP A 53 -14.95 -2.06 14.22
N ARG A 54 -15.05 -2.90 13.19
CA ARG A 54 -16.23 -3.73 12.90
C ARG A 54 -16.33 -4.97 13.80
N LEU A 55 -15.22 -5.39 14.42
CA LEU A 55 -15.17 -6.57 15.28
C LEU A 55 -15.57 -6.20 16.71
N LYS A 56 -16.75 -6.68 17.14
CA LYS A 56 -17.29 -6.40 18.48
C LYS A 56 -16.67 -7.24 19.61
N ASN A 57 -15.99 -8.35 19.29
CA ASN A 57 -15.43 -9.28 20.27
C ASN A 57 -13.91 -9.15 20.36
N LEU A 58 -13.37 -8.99 21.57
CA LEU A 58 -11.94 -8.91 21.85
C LEU A 58 -11.16 -10.11 21.29
N SER A 59 -11.66 -11.34 21.46
CA SER A 59 -10.96 -12.53 20.97
C SER A 59 -10.86 -12.58 19.44
N MET A 60 -11.86 -12.04 18.73
CA MET A 60 -11.82 -11.92 17.27
C MET A 60 -10.84 -10.82 16.81
N ARG A 61 -10.70 -9.74 17.59
CA ARG A 61 -9.73 -8.67 17.31
C ARG A 61 -8.30 -9.21 17.43
N ASP A 62 -7.99 -9.91 18.52
CA ASP A 62 -6.66 -10.49 18.74
C ASP A 62 -6.29 -11.52 17.66
N PHE A 63 -7.24 -12.37 17.28
CA PHE A 63 -7.03 -13.33 16.19
C PHE A 63 -6.80 -12.63 14.84
N PHE A 64 -7.57 -11.58 14.56
CA PHE A 64 -7.42 -10.78 13.35
C PHE A 64 -6.06 -10.10 13.29
N GLU A 65 -5.60 -9.47 14.38
CA GLU A 65 -4.29 -8.79 14.45
C GLU A 65 -3.12 -9.75 14.21
N ARG A 66 -3.17 -10.95 14.80
CA ARG A 66 -2.16 -11.99 14.58
C ARG A 66 -2.12 -12.44 13.12
N THR A 67 -3.30 -12.74 12.56
CA THR A 67 -3.44 -13.16 11.16
C THR A 67 -3.00 -12.06 10.19
N TRP A 68 -3.29 -10.80 10.52
CA TRP A 68 -2.89 -9.65 9.74
C TRP A 68 -1.37 -9.47 9.72
N SER A 69 -0.74 -9.53 10.89
CA SER A 69 0.72 -9.44 11.02
C SER A 69 1.43 -10.52 10.22
N GLN A 70 0.93 -11.77 10.26
CA GLN A 70 1.45 -12.86 9.43
C GLN A 70 1.28 -12.56 7.93
N LYS A 71 0.12 -12.06 7.51
CA LYS A 71 -0.13 -11.68 6.10
C LYS A 71 0.79 -10.58 5.60
N LEU A 72 1.18 -9.63 6.45
CA LEU A 72 2.13 -8.57 6.07
C LEU A 72 3.55 -9.11 5.87
N LEU A 73 3.95 -10.10 6.67
CA LEU A 73 5.27 -10.74 6.58
C LEU A 73 5.36 -11.76 5.46
N ASN A 74 4.23 -12.24 4.92
CA ASN A 74 4.22 -13.19 3.82
C ASN A 74 4.97 -12.67 2.59
N TYR A 75 5.76 -13.57 2.00
CA TYR A 75 6.52 -13.32 0.78
C TYR A 75 5.64 -12.77 -0.36
N SER A 76 4.41 -13.26 -0.51
CA SER A 76 3.47 -12.79 -1.53
C SER A 76 3.12 -11.30 -1.38
N THR A 77 2.97 -10.81 -0.14
CA THR A 77 2.72 -9.39 0.14
C THR A 77 3.94 -8.53 -0.18
N GLN A 78 5.13 -8.99 0.20
CA GLN A 78 6.38 -8.29 -0.11
C GLN A 78 6.66 -8.25 -1.62
N LYS A 79 6.44 -9.37 -2.29
CA LYS A 79 6.54 -9.48 -3.75
C LYS A 79 5.57 -8.52 -4.45
N LEU A 80 4.31 -8.47 -3.99
CA LEU A 80 3.31 -7.57 -4.55
C LEU A 80 3.68 -6.08 -4.38
N LEU A 81 4.25 -5.68 -3.23
CA LEU A 81 4.78 -4.33 -3.04
C LEU A 81 5.92 -4.02 -4.02
N ARG A 82 6.86 -4.96 -4.17
CA ARG A 82 8.01 -4.81 -5.07
C ARG A 82 7.59 -4.71 -6.53
N GLU A 83 6.73 -5.61 -7.00
CA GLU A 83 6.22 -5.62 -8.37
C GLU A 83 5.45 -4.33 -8.70
N ALA A 84 4.64 -3.82 -7.76
CA ALA A 84 3.94 -2.57 -7.96
C ALA A 84 4.90 -1.37 -8.07
N TYR A 85 5.93 -1.34 -7.24
CA TYR A 85 6.97 -0.31 -7.32
C TYR A 85 7.77 -0.39 -8.63
N GLU A 86 8.18 -1.59 -9.04
CA GLU A 86 8.86 -1.79 -10.32
C GLU A 86 7.99 -1.35 -11.51
N SER A 87 6.67 -1.59 -11.43
CA SER A 87 5.72 -1.09 -12.43
C SER A 87 5.63 0.44 -12.45
N LEU A 88 5.70 1.09 -11.29
CA LEU A 88 5.76 2.56 -11.19
C LEU A 88 7.03 3.09 -11.85
N MET A 89 8.18 2.49 -11.53
CA MET A 89 9.50 2.86 -12.05
C MET A 89 9.59 2.71 -13.57
N ARG A 90 9.08 1.60 -14.14
CA ARG A 90 9.07 1.40 -15.61
C ARG A 90 8.24 2.44 -16.37
N ARG A 91 7.31 3.13 -15.68
CA ARG A 91 6.43 4.14 -16.27
C ARG A 91 6.95 5.55 -16.07
N HIS A 92 7.94 5.77 -15.20
CA HIS A 92 8.64 7.04 -15.06
C HIS A 92 9.76 7.12 -16.09
#